data_AF-A0A8D8ETD6-F1
#
_entry.id   AF-A0A8D8ETD6-F1
#
_cell.length_a   1.000
_cell.length_b   1.000
_cell.length_c   1.000
_cell.angle_alpha   90.00
_cell.angle_beta   90.00
_cell.angle_gamma   90.00
#
_symmetry.space_group_name_H-M   'P 1'
#
loop_
_entity.id
_entity.type
_entity.pdbx_description
1 polymer ?
#
loop_
_entity_poly.entity_id
_entity_poly.type
_entity_poly.pdbx_seq_one_letter_code
_entity_poly.pdbx_strand_id
1 'polypeptide(L)'
;MSLLGLISAKFTFIFYLIGTTLLCAFLNGSYRFYEYYYDTPPVKTSYEYIIVGTGTAGSIIAAGIPSRDVLVVEAGSMRTSLMDVPLFQPLLQGTQYDWQYQTEPQRNACRALEGQRSNWPMGKVFGGTHMLNNMIHFDMMGNTDFSGWFESPELTRKFLEYFHRWGKDPTIPVERLQYGTEFGEDFLDSMQAQTKCIERENFCEKMEELYSRLFAKPNVTARNGMRRTASHYYWEQRRPGHELLLNAHVLKVNVENGKAIGLVLEKSSRTYEIRASKGIFCPRELWEVRKFCCTVESVHRNTSKRLGFLWFRIYPWVRTFRITSLPEWIYFCGRRSFPCARMT
;
A
#
# COMPACT_ATOMS: atom_id res chain seq x y z
N MET A 1 -16.57 -59.81 -29.71
CA MET A 1 -16.86 -58.84 -28.62
C MET A 1 -18.33 -58.48 -28.69
N SER A 2 -19.05 -58.49 -27.56
CA SER A 2 -20.45 -58.06 -27.53
C SER A 2 -20.56 -56.56 -27.83
N LEU A 3 -21.68 -56.13 -28.43
CA LEU A 3 -21.97 -54.72 -28.72
C LEU A 3 -21.84 -53.84 -27.46
N LEU A 4 -22.27 -54.37 -26.30
CA LEU A 4 -22.11 -53.77 -24.98
C LEU A 4 -20.65 -53.54 -24.58
N GLY A 5 -19.74 -54.48 -24.88
CA GLY A 5 -18.31 -54.33 -24.60
C GLY A 5 -17.65 -53.25 -25.46
N LEU A 6 -18.07 -53.12 -26.72
CA LEU A 6 -17.61 -52.05 -27.63
C LEU A 6 -18.11 -50.66 -27.18
N ILE A 7 -19.35 -50.56 -26.72
CA ILE A 7 -19.92 -49.31 -26.18
C ILE A 7 -19.20 -48.90 -24.88
N SER A 8 -18.96 -49.85 -23.98
CA SER A 8 -18.23 -49.61 -22.72
C SER A 8 -16.78 -49.17 -22.95
N ALA A 9 -16.07 -49.82 -23.88
CA ALA A 9 -14.69 -49.44 -24.23
C ALA A 9 -14.64 -48.03 -24.85
N LYS A 10 -15.57 -47.70 -25.75
CA LYS A 10 -15.68 -46.36 -26.35
C LYS A 10 -15.99 -45.29 -25.30
N PHE A 11 -16.93 -45.56 -24.38
CA PHE A 11 -17.27 -44.63 -23.31
C PHE A 11 -16.08 -44.39 -22.37
N THR A 12 -15.37 -45.46 -21.99
CA THR A 12 -14.16 -45.37 -21.16
C THR A 12 -13.08 -44.57 -21.86
N PHE A 13 -12.84 -44.80 -23.15
CA PHE A 13 -11.87 -44.05 -23.94
C PHE A 13 -12.22 -42.56 -24.03
N ILE A 14 -13.50 -42.24 -24.31
CA ILE A 14 -13.98 -40.85 -24.38
C ILE A 14 -13.85 -40.17 -23.01
N PHE A 15 -14.24 -40.84 -21.92
CA PHE A 15 -14.11 -40.31 -20.57
C PHE A 15 -12.64 -40.02 -20.22
N TYR A 16 -11.74 -40.96 -20.53
CA TYR A 16 -10.31 -40.80 -20.28
C TYR A 16 -9.71 -39.68 -21.14
N LEU A 17 -10.13 -39.56 -22.41
CA LEU A 17 -9.68 -38.51 -23.31
C LEU A 17 -10.14 -37.13 -22.82
N ILE A 18 -11.40 -36.98 -22.43
CA ILE A 18 -11.94 -35.73 -21.88
C ILE A 18 -11.25 -35.40 -20.56
N GLY A 19 -11.16 -36.36 -19.63
CA GLY A 19 -10.52 -36.18 -18.33
C GLY A 19 -9.04 -35.80 -18.46
N THR A 20 -8.31 -36.47 -19.35
CA THR A 20 -6.89 -36.15 -19.62
C THR A 20 -6.76 -34.78 -20.27
N THR A 21 -7.64 -34.42 -21.21
CA THR A 21 -7.61 -33.09 -21.86
C THR A 21 -7.91 -31.99 -20.86
N LEU A 22 -8.90 -32.16 -19.99
CA LEU A 22 -9.23 -31.21 -18.92
C LEU A 22 -8.08 -31.09 -17.91
N LEU A 23 -7.47 -32.20 -17.50
CA LEU A 23 -6.32 -32.20 -16.61
C LEU A 23 -5.12 -31.51 -17.25
N CYS A 24 -4.79 -31.82 -18.51
CA CYS A 24 -3.71 -31.16 -19.25
C CYS A 24 -3.99 -29.66 -19.42
N ALA A 25 -5.22 -29.26 -19.71
CA ALA A 25 -5.61 -27.85 -19.80
C ALA A 25 -5.47 -27.14 -18.44
N PHE A 26 -5.88 -27.79 -17.35
CA PHE A 26 -5.74 -27.27 -16.00
C PHE A 26 -4.26 -27.14 -15.58
N LEU A 27 -3.43 -28.16 -15.84
CA LEU A 27 -2.00 -28.14 -15.53
C LEU A 27 -1.27 -27.07 -16.36
N ASN A 28 -1.55 -26.98 -17.67
CA ASN A 28 -0.98 -25.95 -18.52
C ASN A 28 -1.44 -24.54 -18.09
N GLY A 29 -2.73 -24.36 -17.78
CA GLY A 29 -3.25 -23.11 -17.24
C GLY A 29 -2.59 -22.71 -15.92
N SER A 30 -2.41 -23.67 -15.02
CA SER A 30 -1.72 -23.47 -13.74
C SER A 30 -0.24 -23.12 -13.93
N TYR A 31 0.44 -23.78 -14.86
CA TYR A 31 1.83 -23.49 -15.21
C TYR A 31 1.99 -22.09 -15.82
N ARG A 32 1.12 -21.71 -16.76
CA ARG A 32 1.11 -20.36 -17.35
C ARG A 32 0.80 -19.28 -16.31
N PHE A 33 -0.10 -19.56 -15.38
CA PHE A 33 -0.40 -18.67 -14.26
C PHE A 33 0.84 -18.51 -13.36
N TYR A 34 1.52 -19.63 -13.07
CA TYR A 34 2.76 -19.61 -12.30
C TYR A 34 3.85 -18.79 -13.01
N GLU A 35 4.14 -19.06 -14.28
CA GLU A 35 5.11 -18.29 -15.07
C GLU A 35 4.77 -16.80 -15.06
N TYR A 36 3.51 -16.43 -15.35
CA TYR A 36 3.11 -15.03 -15.45
C TYR A 36 3.33 -14.27 -14.14
N TYR A 37 2.83 -14.79 -13.02
CA TYR A 37 2.89 -14.08 -11.74
C TYR A 37 4.23 -14.23 -11.03
N TYR A 38 4.86 -15.40 -11.11
CA TYR A 38 6.04 -15.69 -10.31
C TYR A 38 7.33 -15.53 -11.12
N ASP A 39 7.38 -15.98 -12.38
CA ASP A 39 8.65 -16.14 -13.11
C ASP A 39 8.95 -15.14 -14.23
N THR A 40 7.99 -14.29 -14.61
CA THR A 40 8.22 -13.30 -15.68
C THR A 40 9.34 -12.30 -15.29
N PRO A 41 10.50 -12.27 -15.99
CA PRO A 41 11.54 -11.29 -15.72
C PRO A 41 11.07 -9.88 -16.15
N PRO A 42 11.73 -8.81 -15.65
CA PRO A 42 11.49 -7.46 -16.17
C PRO A 42 11.77 -7.42 -17.68
N VAL A 43 10.87 -6.81 -18.45
CA VAL A 43 10.94 -6.77 -19.92
C VAL A 43 12.10 -5.90 -20.40
N LYS A 44 12.42 -4.84 -19.65
CA LYS A 44 13.50 -3.90 -19.96
C LYS A 44 14.49 -3.83 -18.81
N THR A 45 15.71 -3.42 -19.15
CA THR A 45 16.77 -3.13 -18.17
C THR A 45 16.83 -1.65 -17.78
N SER A 46 15.99 -0.79 -18.39
CA SER A 46 15.92 0.65 -18.12
C SER A 46 14.51 1.19 -18.36
N TYR A 47 14.08 2.11 -17.49
CA TYR A 47 12.82 2.84 -17.57
C TYR A 47 13.02 4.33 -17.28
N GLU A 48 12.10 5.18 -17.72
CA GLU A 48 12.10 6.59 -17.29
C GLU A 48 11.86 6.73 -15.79
N TYR A 49 10.81 6.08 -15.30
CA TYR A 49 10.47 6.10 -13.89
C TYR A 49 10.33 4.69 -13.33
N ILE A 50 10.79 4.52 -12.09
CA ILE A 50 10.53 3.29 -11.33
C ILE A 50 9.76 3.64 -10.07
N ILE A 51 8.66 2.94 -9.82
CA ILE A 51 7.80 3.09 -8.65
C ILE A 51 7.91 1.82 -7.83
N VAL A 52 8.41 1.94 -6.61
CA VAL A 52 8.62 0.83 -5.69
C VAL A 52 7.48 0.76 -4.68
N GLY A 53 6.65 -0.25 -4.82
CA GLY A 53 5.46 -0.51 -4.02
C GLY A 53 4.18 0.00 -4.69
N THR A 54 3.15 -0.83 -4.65
CA THR A 54 1.80 -0.55 -5.16
C THR A 54 0.80 -0.31 -4.04
N GLY A 55 1.28 0.10 -2.86
CA GLY A 55 0.45 0.57 -1.76
C GLY A 55 -0.35 1.82 -2.11
N THR A 56 -0.97 2.44 -1.11
CA THR A 56 -1.86 3.60 -1.29
C THR A 56 -1.22 4.71 -2.12
N ALA A 57 -0.06 5.20 -1.70
CA ALA A 57 0.63 6.29 -2.40
C ALA A 57 1.22 5.84 -3.75
N GLY A 58 1.81 4.64 -3.81
CA GLY A 58 2.43 4.11 -5.02
C GLY A 58 1.46 3.98 -6.18
N SER A 59 0.23 3.50 -5.91
CA SER A 59 -0.81 3.38 -6.93
C SER A 59 -1.29 4.75 -7.43
N ILE A 60 -1.46 5.73 -6.54
CA ILE A 60 -1.86 7.09 -6.95
C ILE A 60 -0.76 7.77 -7.79
N ILE A 61 0.51 7.64 -7.38
CA ILE A 61 1.65 8.15 -8.15
C ILE A 61 1.71 7.47 -9.52
N ALA A 62 1.57 6.14 -9.58
CA ALA A 62 1.60 5.38 -10.82
C ALA A 62 0.45 5.75 -11.77
N ALA A 63 -0.74 6.08 -11.25
CA ALA A 63 -1.85 6.54 -12.07
C ALA A 63 -1.66 7.98 -12.57
N GLY A 64 -1.07 8.85 -11.75
CA GLY A 64 -0.90 10.28 -12.04
C GLY A 64 0.32 10.62 -12.88
N ILE A 65 1.32 9.73 -12.99
CA ILE A 65 2.59 10.05 -13.65
C ILE A 65 2.40 10.27 -15.17
N PRO A 66 2.91 11.37 -15.76
CA PRO A 66 2.72 11.70 -17.17
C PRO A 66 3.77 11.03 -18.08
N SER A 67 4.18 9.80 -17.79
CA SER A 67 5.06 8.99 -18.65
C SER A 67 4.37 7.67 -19.00
N ARG A 68 4.77 7.05 -20.10
CA ARG A 68 4.35 5.69 -20.48
C ARG A 68 5.43 4.65 -20.20
N ASP A 69 6.66 5.07 -19.91
CA ASP A 69 7.80 4.18 -19.66
C ASP A 69 8.07 4.09 -18.16
N VAL A 70 7.24 3.28 -17.50
CA VAL A 70 7.21 3.20 -16.04
C VAL A 70 7.26 1.73 -15.62
N LEU A 71 8.22 1.40 -14.77
CA LEU A 71 8.24 0.13 -14.04
C LEU A 71 7.60 0.32 -12.68
N VAL A 72 6.59 -0.47 -12.37
CA VAL A 72 5.93 -0.52 -11.07
C VAL A 72 6.25 -1.87 -10.44
N VAL A 73 6.97 -1.86 -9.32
CA VAL A 73 7.45 -3.07 -8.65
C VAL A 73 6.67 -3.30 -7.37
N GLU A 74 6.13 -4.50 -7.17
CA GLU A 74 5.43 -4.92 -5.96
C GLU A 74 6.02 -6.22 -5.44
N ALA A 75 6.30 -6.27 -4.14
CA ALA A 75 6.85 -7.47 -3.50
C ALA A 75 5.79 -8.55 -3.30
N GLY A 76 4.52 -8.15 -3.17
CA GLY A 76 3.39 -9.05 -3.10
C GLY A 76 2.86 -9.56 -4.43
N SER A 77 1.91 -10.48 -4.33
CA SER A 77 1.18 -11.02 -5.47
C SER A 77 0.07 -10.08 -5.93
N MET A 78 -0.62 -10.48 -7.00
CA MET A 78 -1.89 -9.86 -7.36
C MET A 78 -2.93 -10.12 -6.27
N ARG A 79 -3.84 -9.16 -6.09
CA ARG A 79 -5.03 -9.33 -5.25
C ARG A 79 -6.01 -10.33 -5.87
N THR A 80 -6.82 -10.96 -5.04
CA THR A 80 -7.92 -11.83 -5.48
C THR A 80 -9.26 -11.12 -5.27
N SER A 81 -10.30 -11.50 -6.00
CA SER A 81 -11.64 -10.92 -5.84
C SER A 81 -12.23 -11.14 -4.44
N LEU A 82 -11.76 -12.15 -3.70
CA LEU A 82 -12.18 -12.38 -2.30
C LEU A 82 -11.69 -11.26 -1.38
N MET A 83 -10.56 -10.63 -1.67
CA MET A 83 -10.05 -9.51 -0.87
C MET A 83 -10.91 -8.25 -1.00
N ASP A 84 -11.70 -8.16 -2.06
CA ASP A 84 -12.63 -7.06 -2.26
C ASP A 84 -13.86 -7.19 -1.35
N VAL A 85 -14.08 -8.37 -0.74
CA VAL A 85 -15.14 -8.60 0.25
C VAL A 85 -14.63 -8.22 1.64
N PRO A 86 -15.16 -7.16 2.29
CA PRO A 86 -14.61 -6.64 3.54
C PRO A 86 -14.55 -7.66 4.68
N LEU A 87 -15.52 -8.57 4.74
CA LEU A 87 -15.63 -9.59 5.80
C LEU A 87 -14.41 -10.52 5.88
N PHE A 88 -13.69 -10.74 4.77
CA PHE A 88 -12.53 -11.63 4.75
C PHE A 88 -11.23 -10.96 5.19
N GLN A 89 -11.20 -9.64 5.42
CA GLN A 89 -9.97 -8.92 5.78
C GLN A 89 -9.24 -9.51 7.01
N PRO A 90 -9.91 -9.90 8.11
CA PRO A 90 -9.20 -10.45 9.27
C PRO A 90 -8.46 -11.75 8.95
N LEU A 91 -8.94 -12.52 7.96
CA LEU A 91 -8.34 -13.78 7.53
C LEU A 91 -7.06 -13.58 6.70
N LEU A 92 -6.77 -12.35 6.25
CA LEU A 92 -5.57 -12.04 5.47
C LEU A 92 -4.34 -11.82 6.35
N GLN A 93 -4.52 -11.49 7.62
CA GLN A 93 -3.41 -11.27 8.56
C GLN A 93 -2.68 -12.58 8.83
N GLY A 94 -1.35 -12.55 8.89
CA GLY A 94 -0.56 -13.76 9.08
C GLY A 94 -0.47 -14.69 7.86
N THR A 95 -0.99 -14.27 6.70
CA THR A 95 -0.89 -15.03 5.44
C THR A 95 0.24 -14.47 4.56
N GLN A 96 0.44 -15.06 3.37
CA GLN A 96 1.39 -14.55 2.37
C GLN A 96 1.10 -13.13 1.87
N TYR A 97 -0.10 -12.60 2.11
CA TYR A 97 -0.50 -11.23 1.76
C TYR A 97 -0.15 -10.20 2.84
N ASP A 98 0.39 -10.66 3.97
CA ASP A 98 0.88 -9.88 5.07
C ASP A 98 2.40 -9.98 5.13
N TRP A 99 3.08 -8.89 5.48
CA TRP A 99 4.50 -8.92 5.82
C TRP A 99 4.79 -9.60 7.16
N GLN A 100 3.77 -9.72 8.02
CA GLN A 100 3.83 -10.42 9.30
C GLN A 100 4.88 -9.85 10.24
N TYR A 101 5.06 -8.52 10.25
CA TYR A 101 6.02 -7.90 11.14
C TYR A 101 5.63 -8.11 12.59
N GLN A 102 6.64 -8.32 13.43
CA GLN A 102 6.50 -8.36 14.86
C GLN A 102 7.42 -7.33 15.50
N THR A 103 6.94 -6.69 16.57
CA THR A 103 7.81 -5.84 17.37
C THR A 103 8.84 -6.68 18.11
N GLU A 104 10.00 -6.09 18.42
CA GLU A 104 10.82 -6.61 19.51
C GLU A 104 10.03 -6.60 20.83
N PRO A 105 10.44 -7.40 21.84
CA PRO A 105 9.81 -7.40 23.15
C PRO A 105 9.73 -5.99 23.76
N GLN A 106 8.53 -5.56 24.13
CA GLN A 106 8.27 -4.21 24.63
C GLN A 106 8.30 -4.18 26.17
N ARG A 107 9.18 -3.36 26.75
CA ARG A 107 9.29 -3.24 28.23
C ARG A 107 8.09 -2.54 28.88
N ASN A 108 7.49 -1.59 28.14
CA ASN A 108 6.45 -0.68 28.66
C ASN A 108 5.10 -0.86 27.96
N ALA A 109 4.97 -1.84 27.06
CA ALA A 109 3.74 -2.15 26.33
C ALA A 109 3.64 -3.66 26.12
N CYS A 110 2.52 -4.16 25.60
CA CYS A 110 2.37 -5.56 25.17
C CYS A 110 2.62 -6.60 26.27
N ARG A 111 2.54 -6.24 27.56
CA ARG A 111 2.89 -7.13 28.67
C ARG A 111 2.03 -8.39 28.78
N ALA A 112 0.81 -8.33 28.26
CA ALA A 112 -0.12 -9.45 28.21
C ALA A 112 -0.05 -10.25 26.88
N LEU A 113 0.82 -9.85 25.94
CA LEU A 113 1.04 -10.56 24.69
C LEU A 113 2.20 -11.56 24.83
N GLU A 114 2.12 -12.66 24.09
CA GLU A 114 3.17 -13.67 24.09
C GLU A 114 4.52 -13.07 23.69
N GLY A 115 5.56 -13.37 24.47
CA GLY A 115 6.90 -12.82 24.28
C GLY A 115 7.00 -11.29 24.42
N GLN A 116 5.95 -10.62 24.91
CA GLN A 116 5.83 -9.15 24.96
C GLN A 116 5.92 -8.50 23.58
N ARG A 117 5.52 -9.22 22.52
CA ARG A 117 5.60 -8.77 21.13
C ARG A 117 4.21 -8.48 20.58
N SER A 118 4.12 -7.48 19.72
CA SER A 118 2.89 -7.13 19.01
C SER A 118 3.03 -7.47 17.53
N ASN A 119 1.99 -8.07 16.96
CA ASN A 119 1.88 -8.29 15.52
C ASN A 119 1.46 -7.00 14.82
N TRP A 120 2.16 -6.63 13.76
CA TRP A 120 1.96 -5.42 12.98
C TRP A 120 1.66 -5.84 11.53
N PRO A 121 0.40 -6.20 11.23
CA PRO A 121 0.02 -6.66 9.91
C PRO A 121 0.16 -5.52 8.89
N MET A 122 0.88 -5.78 7.80
CA MET A 122 1.15 -4.82 6.73
C MET A 122 0.98 -5.50 5.38
N GLY A 123 0.32 -4.83 4.43
CA GLY A 123 -0.02 -5.44 3.16
C GLY A 123 1.18 -5.72 2.27
N LYS A 124 1.36 -6.99 1.91
CA LYS A 124 2.27 -7.51 0.89
C LYS A 124 1.46 -8.07 -0.28
N VAL A 125 0.75 -7.17 -0.97
CA VAL A 125 -0.15 -7.51 -2.08
C VAL A 125 -0.33 -6.26 -2.95
N PHE A 126 -0.75 -6.44 -4.20
CA PHE A 126 -1.13 -5.32 -5.06
C PHE A 126 -2.24 -4.45 -4.42
N GLY A 127 -1.86 -3.26 -3.93
CA GLY A 127 -2.70 -2.40 -3.08
C GLY A 127 -2.16 -2.11 -1.68
N GLY A 128 -1.13 -2.84 -1.25
CA GLY A 128 -0.49 -2.70 0.06
C GLY A 128 -1.48 -2.78 1.22
N THR A 129 -1.23 -2.03 2.29
CA THR A 129 -2.08 -2.06 3.50
C THR A 129 -3.49 -1.53 3.25
N HIS A 130 -3.75 -0.77 2.18
CA HIS A 130 -5.13 -0.40 1.81
C HIS A 130 -6.00 -1.63 1.48
N MET A 131 -5.39 -2.71 0.99
CA MET A 131 -6.09 -3.97 0.77
C MET A 131 -6.38 -4.73 2.07
N LEU A 132 -5.55 -4.54 3.09
CA LEU A 132 -5.65 -5.20 4.39
C LEU A 132 -6.32 -4.35 5.47
N ASN A 133 -6.66 -3.08 5.23
CA ASN A 133 -7.21 -2.19 6.26
C ASN A 133 -8.72 -2.42 6.49
N ASN A 134 -9.29 -1.75 7.49
CA ASN A 134 -10.74 -1.80 7.77
C ASN A 134 -11.58 -0.83 6.94
N MET A 135 -11.01 -0.26 5.85
CA MET A 135 -11.64 0.71 4.93
C MET A 135 -12.10 2.02 5.55
N ILE A 136 -11.98 2.21 6.86
CA ILE A 136 -12.45 3.42 7.54
C ILE A 136 -11.80 4.65 6.89
N HIS A 137 -12.65 5.50 6.33
CA HIS A 137 -12.30 6.80 5.80
C HIS A 137 -12.65 7.84 6.86
N PHE A 138 -11.63 8.51 7.37
CA PHE A 138 -11.79 9.58 8.34
C PHE A 138 -11.43 10.91 7.67
N ASP A 139 -12.41 11.81 7.59
CA ASP A 139 -12.19 13.19 7.17
C ASP A 139 -11.83 14.02 8.41
N MET A 140 -10.71 14.74 8.35
CA MET A 140 -10.12 15.40 9.51
C MET A 140 -10.88 16.68 9.86
N MET A 141 -11.21 16.84 11.14
CA MET A 141 -11.85 18.05 11.67
C MET A 141 -10.82 19.01 12.25
N GLY A 142 -10.83 20.24 11.74
CA GLY A 142 -9.99 21.32 12.26
C GLY A 142 -8.55 21.24 11.77
N ASN A 143 -7.95 22.41 11.54
CA ASN A 143 -6.60 22.61 11.01
C ASN A 143 -5.47 22.04 11.92
N THR A 144 -5.77 21.23 12.94
CA THR A 144 -4.83 20.87 13.99
C THR A 144 -3.97 19.64 13.68
N ASP A 145 -4.48 18.63 12.96
CA ASP A 145 -3.69 17.40 12.69
C ASP A 145 -2.46 17.68 11.82
N PHE A 146 -2.59 18.66 10.91
CA PHE A 146 -1.52 19.12 10.04
C PHE A 146 -0.79 20.34 10.60
N SER A 147 -1.20 20.85 11.78
CA SER A 147 -0.51 21.96 12.43
C SER A 147 0.93 21.53 12.77
N GLY A 148 1.90 22.28 12.27
CA GLY A 148 3.33 21.95 12.43
C GLY A 148 3.91 20.96 11.40
N TRP A 149 3.12 20.42 10.47
CA TRP A 149 3.66 19.61 9.37
C TRP A 149 4.52 20.43 8.42
N PHE A 150 4.16 21.69 8.21
CA PHE A 150 4.91 22.62 7.37
C PHE A 150 5.41 23.78 8.21
N GLU A 151 6.62 24.26 7.90
CA GLU A 151 7.17 25.49 8.52
C GLU A 151 6.39 26.74 8.11
N SER A 152 5.74 26.71 6.95
CA SER A 152 4.97 27.83 6.42
C SER A 152 3.46 27.62 6.64
N PRO A 153 2.77 28.57 7.28
CA PRO A 153 1.31 28.59 7.32
C PRO A 153 0.67 28.62 5.93
N GLU A 154 1.31 29.25 4.95
CA GLU A 154 0.82 29.29 3.57
C GLU A 154 0.87 27.91 2.91
N LEU A 155 1.95 27.15 3.13
CA LEU A 155 2.04 25.76 2.65
C LEU A 155 1.00 24.87 3.31
N THR A 156 0.78 25.05 4.62
CA THR A 156 -0.27 24.33 5.35
C THR A 156 -1.64 24.62 4.74
N ARG A 157 -1.96 25.89 4.47
CA ARG A 157 -3.22 26.27 3.79
C ARG A 157 -3.35 25.64 2.41
N LYS A 158 -2.31 25.72 1.57
CA LYS A 158 -2.33 25.12 0.22
C LYS A 158 -2.49 23.61 0.26
N PHE A 159 -1.82 22.94 1.20
CA PHE A 159 -1.96 21.51 1.42
C PHE A 159 -3.39 21.16 1.81
N LEU A 160 -4.00 21.90 2.75
CA LEU A 160 -5.38 21.67 3.16
C LEU A 160 -6.38 21.91 2.04
N GLU A 161 -6.21 22.98 1.26
CA GLU A 161 -7.05 23.25 0.08
C GLU A 161 -6.98 22.10 -0.93
N TYR A 162 -5.78 21.57 -1.16
CA TYR A 162 -5.60 20.39 -2.00
C TYR A 162 -6.24 19.14 -1.37
N PHE A 163 -5.99 18.89 -0.09
CA PHE A 163 -6.48 17.71 0.63
C PHE A 163 -8.01 17.67 0.66
N HIS A 164 -8.68 18.76 0.99
CA HIS A 164 -10.14 18.84 1.00
C HIS A 164 -10.75 18.73 -0.41
N ARG A 165 -10.04 19.21 -1.44
CA ARG A 165 -10.46 18.97 -2.83
C ARG A 165 -10.33 17.50 -3.19
N TRP A 166 -9.23 16.87 -2.80
CA TRP A 166 -8.94 15.47 -3.10
C TRP A 166 -9.84 14.50 -2.33
N GLY A 167 -10.24 14.84 -1.11
CA GLY A 167 -11.25 14.07 -0.35
C GLY A 167 -12.64 14.07 -1.01
N LYS A 168 -12.89 14.98 -1.96
CA LYS A 168 -14.10 15.02 -2.78
C LYS A 168 -13.89 14.45 -4.19
N ASP A 169 -12.68 13.99 -4.50
CA ASP A 169 -12.34 13.41 -5.79
C ASP A 169 -12.89 11.97 -5.87
N PRO A 170 -13.59 11.60 -6.95
CA PRO A 170 -14.14 10.25 -7.13
C PRO A 170 -13.07 9.17 -7.36
N THR A 171 -11.77 9.51 -7.35
CA THR A 171 -10.64 8.59 -7.53
C THR A 171 -10.73 7.35 -6.63
N ILE A 172 -11.06 7.53 -5.35
CA ILE A 172 -11.37 6.43 -4.43
C ILE A 172 -12.79 6.67 -3.92
N PRO A 173 -13.77 5.83 -4.27
CA PRO A 173 -15.14 6.03 -3.83
C PRO A 173 -15.22 5.88 -2.31
N VAL A 174 -15.88 6.87 -1.70
CA VAL A 174 -16.17 6.91 -0.27
C VAL A 174 -17.67 6.89 -0.12
N GLU A 175 -18.17 5.91 0.63
CA GLU A 175 -19.59 5.75 0.90
C GLU A 175 -19.80 5.67 2.41
N ARG A 176 -20.96 6.13 2.90
CA ARG A 176 -21.34 5.89 4.29
C ARG A 176 -21.61 4.41 4.48
N LEU A 177 -21.12 3.83 5.58
CA LEU A 177 -21.37 2.42 5.88
C LEU A 177 -22.88 2.12 5.91
N GLN A 178 -23.33 1.26 4.99
CA GLN A 178 -24.74 0.94 4.79
C GLN A 178 -25.24 -0.15 5.74
N TYR A 179 -24.35 -1.07 6.14
CA TYR A 179 -24.69 -2.22 6.97
C TYR A 179 -24.41 -1.92 8.45
N GLY A 180 -25.38 -2.25 9.30
CA GLY A 180 -25.28 -2.15 10.75
C GLY A 180 -25.83 -3.41 11.42
N THR A 181 -25.55 -3.56 12.70
CA THR A 181 -26.19 -4.57 13.55
C THR A 181 -27.05 -3.85 14.58
N GLU A 182 -28.07 -4.50 15.12
CA GLU A 182 -28.90 -3.95 16.20
C GLU A 182 -28.03 -3.45 17.36
N PHE A 183 -27.10 -4.29 17.83
CA PHE A 183 -26.11 -3.91 18.85
C PHE A 183 -25.27 -2.68 18.45
N GLY A 184 -24.92 -2.55 17.18
CA GLY A 184 -24.18 -1.40 16.68
C GLY A 184 -24.99 -0.10 16.73
N GLU A 185 -26.28 -0.15 16.41
CA GLU A 185 -27.17 1.00 16.57
C GLU A 185 -27.41 1.32 18.05
N ASP A 186 -27.71 0.31 18.87
CA ASP A 186 -27.92 0.49 20.32
C ASP A 186 -26.70 1.13 20.99
N PHE A 187 -25.50 0.72 20.59
CA PHE A 187 -24.26 1.31 21.07
C PHE A 187 -24.14 2.79 20.67
N LEU A 188 -24.44 3.12 19.41
CA LEU A 188 -24.40 4.50 18.92
C LEU A 188 -25.45 5.37 19.64
N ASP A 189 -26.67 4.86 19.80
CA ASP A 189 -27.76 5.54 20.49
C ASP A 189 -27.42 5.78 21.97
N SER A 190 -26.85 4.77 22.63
CA SER A 190 -26.39 4.87 24.03
C SER A 190 -25.30 5.93 24.18
N MET A 191 -24.31 5.96 23.29
CA MET A 191 -23.23 6.96 23.31
C MET A 191 -23.76 8.36 23.04
N GLN A 192 -24.67 8.51 22.09
CA GLN A 192 -25.30 9.80 21.79
C GLN A 192 -26.18 10.29 22.96
N ALA A 193 -26.89 9.39 23.65
CA ALA A 193 -27.68 9.73 24.84
C ALA A 193 -26.80 10.22 25.99
N GLN A 194 -25.63 9.61 26.23
CA GLN A 194 -24.67 10.09 27.24
C GLN A 194 -24.15 11.50 26.95
N THR A 195 -24.01 11.86 25.67
CA THR A 195 -23.52 13.20 25.28
C THR A 195 -24.55 14.31 25.42
N LYS A 196 -25.85 13.98 25.54
CA LYS A 196 -26.92 14.95 25.81
C LYS A 196 -26.99 15.39 27.29
N CYS A 197 -26.36 14.66 28.22
CA CYS A 197 -26.54 14.82 29.66
C CYS A 197 -25.24 15.09 30.44
N ILE A 198 -24.23 15.76 29.84
CA ILE A 198 -23.10 16.29 30.63
C ILE A 198 -23.52 17.66 31.21
N GLU A 199 -24.42 17.64 32.19
CA GLU A 199 -24.68 18.79 33.07
C GLU A 199 -23.53 18.94 34.07
N ARG A 200 -22.41 19.52 33.62
CA ARG A 200 -21.52 20.23 34.53
C ARG A 200 -21.32 21.65 33.97
N GLU A 201 -21.86 22.62 34.71
CA GLU A 201 -21.50 24.04 34.64
C GLU A 201 -21.79 24.78 33.32
N ASN A 202 -23.07 24.86 32.92
CA ASN A 202 -23.57 25.87 31.96
C ASN A 202 -22.91 25.86 30.56
N PHE A 203 -22.46 24.72 30.06
CA PHE A 203 -21.88 24.59 28.71
C PHE A 203 -22.74 23.69 27.81
N CYS A 204 -23.93 24.17 27.41
CA CYS A 204 -24.88 23.38 26.60
C CYS A 204 -24.91 23.77 25.09
N GLU A 205 -23.90 24.46 24.57
CA GLU A 205 -23.84 24.81 23.15
C GLU A 205 -22.55 24.34 22.47
N LYS A 206 -22.72 23.77 21.26
CA LYS A 206 -21.70 23.32 20.27
C LYS A 206 -20.99 21.97 20.47
N MET A 207 -21.47 21.07 21.31
CA MET A 207 -20.90 19.70 21.36
C MET A 207 -21.71 18.65 20.59
N GLU A 208 -22.97 18.90 20.27
CA GLU A 208 -23.84 17.94 19.56
C GLU A 208 -23.34 17.64 18.13
N GLU A 209 -22.80 18.64 17.41
CA GLU A 209 -22.23 18.46 16.06
C GLU A 209 -20.89 17.70 16.08
N LEU A 210 -20.08 17.86 17.14
CA LEU A 210 -18.81 17.15 17.30
C LEU A 210 -19.06 15.69 17.69
N TYR A 211 -19.98 15.43 18.63
CA TYR A 211 -20.27 14.08 19.13
C TYR A 211 -21.09 13.23 18.18
N SER A 212 -22.06 13.82 17.46
CA SER A 212 -22.76 13.14 16.36
C SER A 212 -21.83 12.71 15.23
N ARG A 213 -20.60 13.25 15.18
CA ARG A 213 -19.53 12.84 14.26
C ARG A 213 -18.50 11.89 14.89
N LEU A 214 -18.23 11.99 16.19
CA LEU A 214 -17.32 11.08 16.90
C LEU A 214 -17.91 9.67 17.07
N PHE A 215 -19.19 9.59 17.42
CA PHE A 215 -19.94 8.33 17.55
C PHE A 215 -20.95 8.22 16.42
N ALA A 216 -20.43 7.87 15.25
CA ALA A 216 -21.19 7.74 14.02
C ALA A 216 -20.78 6.50 13.23
N LYS A 217 -21.67 6.05 12.35
CA LYS A 217 -21.29 5.14 11.27
C LYS A 217 -20.18 5.78 10.44
N PRO A 218 -19.01 5.11 10.28
CA PRO A 218 -17.91 5.67 9.55
C PRO A 218 -18.23 5.75 8.06
N ASN A 219 -17.55 6.67 7.39
CA ASN A 219 -17.38 6.56 5.95
C ASN A 219 -16.36 5.46 5.66
N VAL A 220 -16.54 4.76 4.55
CA VAL A 220 -15.67 3.65 4.14
C VAL A 220 -15.24 3.80 2.69
N THR A 221 -14.01 3.39 2.39
CA THR A 221 -13.50 3.29 1.01
C THR A 221 -14.07 2.04 0.33
N ALA A 222 -15.32 2.15 -0.12
CA ALA A 222 -16.08 1.07 -0.73
C ALA A 222 -17.00 1.59 -1.84
N ARG A 223 -17.46 0.67 -2.69
CA ARG A 223 -18.50 0.90 -3.68
C ARG A 223 -19.42 -0.31 -3.79
N ASN A 224 -20.73 -0.12 -3.59
CA ASN A 224 -21.71 -1.20 -3.65
C ASN A 224 -21.36 -2.40 -2.72
N GLY A 225 -20.83 -2.10 -1.52
CA GLY A 225 -20.42 -3.13 -0.55
C GLY A 225 -19.08 -3.83 -0.85
N MET A 226 -18.42 -3.50 -1.96
CA MET A 226 -17.07 -3.99 -2.27
C MET A 226 -16.03 -2.97 -1.84
N ARG A 227 -14.93 -3.44 -1.25
CA ARG A 227 -13.74 -2.62 -0.94
C ARG A 227 -13.22 -1.96 -2.21
N ARG A 228 -12.83 -0.70 -2.11
CA ARG A 228 -12.18 0.05 -3.19
C ARG A 228 -10.92 0.73 -2.68
N THR A 229 -9.80 0.43 -3.32
CA THR A 229 -8.47 0.90 -2.91
C THR A 229 -7.82 1.73 -4.03
N ALA A 230 -6.73 2.41 -3.71
CA ALA A 230 -5.93 3.14 -4.70
C ALA A 230 -5.43 2.24 -5.85
N SER A 231 -5.14 0.95 -5.59
CA SER A 231 -4.70 0.02 -6.63
C SER A 231 -5.81 -0.36 -7.60
N HIS A 232 -7.08 -0.31 -7.18
CA HIS A 232 -8.21 -0.46 -8.11
C HIS A 232 -8.23 0.69 -9.12
N TYR A 233 -8.09 1.92 -8.63
CA TYR A 233 -8.03 3.09 -9.50
C TYR A 233 -6.84 3.02 -10.47
N TYR A 234 -5.65 2.68 -9.98
CA TYR A 234 -4.49 2.50 -10.84
C TYR A 234 -4.71 1.40 -11.89
N TRP A 235 -5.34 0.29 -11.51
CA TRP A 235 -5.67 -0.79 -12.45
C TRP A 235 -6.64 -0.34 -13.55
N GLU A 236 -7.67 0.41 -13.20
CA GLU A 236 -8.65 0.96 -14.14
C GLU A 236 -8.05 2.02 -15.07
N GLN A 237 -7.07 2.79 -14.60
CA GLN A 237 -6.38 3.85 -15.35
C GLN A 237 -5.06 3.39 -15.99
N ARG A 238 -4.78 2.08 -15.98
CA ARG A 238 -3.47 1.56 -16.40
C ARG A 238 -3.21 1.89 -17.86
N ARG A 239 -2.13 2.64 -18.10
CA ARG A 239 -1.73 3.07 -19.44
C ARG A 239 -0.89 2.01 -20.15
N PRO A 240 -1.04 1.85 -21.48
CA PRO A 240 -0.12 1.04 -22.27
C PRO A 240 1.33 1.51 -22.07
N GLY A 241 2.23 0.58 -21.76
CA GLY A 241 3.64 0.86 -21.48
C GLY A 241 4.02 0.77 -19.99
N HIS A 242 3.06 0.89 -19.06
CA HIS A 242 3.34 0.63 -17.65
C HIS A 242 3.53 -0.87 -17.43
N GLU A 243 4.74 -1.23 -17.04
CA GLU A 243 5.07 -2.58 -16.65
C GLU A 243 4.82 -2.77 -15.15
N LEU A 244 3.98 -3.73 -14.82
CA LEU A 244 3.69 -4.10 -13.44
C LEU A 244 4.40 -5.41 -13.14
N LEU A 245 5.40 -5.36 -12.26
CA LEU A 245 6.19 -6.50 -11.85
C LEU A 245 5.80 -6.89 -10.41
N LEU A 246 5.01 -7.95 -10.30
CA LEU A 246 4.55 -8.53 -9.03
C LEU A 246 5.55 -9.56 -8.51
N ASN A 247 5.43 -9.94 -7.22
CA ASN A 247 6.32 -10.89 -6.56
C ASN A 247 7.81 -10.55 -6.75
N ALA A 248 8.13 -9.25 -6.74
CA ALA A 248 9.47 -8.72 -6.98
C ALA A 248 9.90 -7.84 -5.82
N HIS A 249 10.92 -8.28 -5.10
CA HIS A 249 11.38 -7.58 -3.90
C HIS A 249 12.58 -6.69 -4.23
N VAL A 250 12.42 -5.37 -4.17
CA VAL A 250 13.56 -4.47 -4.33
C VAL A 250 14.46 -4.56 -3.10
N LEU A 251 15.72 -4.90 -3.33
CA LEU A 251 16.75 -5.11 -2.30
C LEU A 251 17.51 -3.82 -1.98
N LYS A 252 17.87 -3.05 -3.01
CA LYS A 252 18.62 -1.79 -2.87
C LYS A 252 18.37 -0.83 -4.03
N VAL A 253 18.60 0.46 -3.79
CA VAL A 253 18.75 1.49 -4.82
C VAL A 253 20.23 1.75 -5.06
N ASN A 254 20.62 1.82 -6.31
CA ASN A 254 21.97 2.20 -6.72
C ASN A 254 22.02 3.74 -6.82
N VAL A 255 22.95 4.33 -6.07
CA VAL A 255 23.15 5.79 -6.01
C VAL A 255 24.56 6.11 -6.47
N GLU A 256 24.68 7.01 -7.45
CA GLU A 256 25.94 7.54 -7.95
C GLU A 256 25.92 9.07 -7.87
N ASN A 257 26.94 9.68 -7.28
CA ASN A 257 27.05 11.13 -7.10
C ASN A 257 25.80 11.78 -6.48
N GLY A 258 25.15 11.08 -5.55
CA GLY A 258 23.91 11.53 -4.91
C GLY A 258 22.64 11.37 -5.76
N LYS A 259 22.73 10.81 -6.97
CA LYS A 259 21.57 10.52 -7.84
C LYS A 259 21.23 9.03 -7.79
N ALA A 260 19.96 8.71 -7.57
CA ALA A 260 19.46 7.34 -7.73
C ALA A 260 19.38 7.01 -9.22
N ILE A 261 20.24 6.10 -9.67
CA ILE A 261 20.39 5.74 -11.10
C ILE A 261 19.68 4.43 -11.46
N GLY A 262 19.26 3.67 -10.45
CA GLY A 262 18.65 2.36 -10.64
C GLY A 262 18.39 1.65 -9.33
N LEU A 263 17.95 0.40 -9.43
CA LEU A 263 17.72 -0.48 -8.31
C LEU A 263 18.09 -1.93 -8.62
N VAL A 264 18.30 -2.71 -7.58
CA VAL A 264 18.43 -4.16 -7.66
C VAL A 264 17.21 -4.78 -7.01
N LEU A 265 16.55 -5.69 -7.72
CA LEU A 265 15.41 -6.44 -7.25
C LEU A 265 15.67 -7.94 -7.34
N GLU A 266 15.00 -8.70 -6.49
CA GLU A 266 14.95 -10.15 -6.52
C GLU A 266 13.57 -10.61 -6.99
N LYS A 267 13.55 -11.55 -7.93
CA LYS A 267 12.33 -12.23 -8.41
C LYS A 267 12.69 -13.66 -8.82
N SER A 268 11.90 -14.64 -8.39
CA SER A 268 12.19 -16.08 -8.60
C SER A 268 13.61 -16.50 -8.17
N SER A 269 14.10 -15.96 -7.04
CA SER A 269 15.48 -16.20 -6.58
C SER A 269 16.58 -15.75 -7.55
N ARG A 270 16.23 -14.90 -8.53
CA ARG A 270 17.16 -14.25 -9.44
C ARG A 270 17.21 -12.76 -9.17
N THR A 271 18.39 -12.18 -9.26
CA THR A 271 18.61 -10.75 -9.08
C THR A 271 18.64 -10.04 -10.43
N TYR A 272 17.93 -8.93 -10.53
CA TYR A 272 17.89 -8.07 -11.70
C TYR A 272 18.33 -6.66 -11.31
N GLU A 273 19.14 -6.04 -12.14
CA GLU A 273 19.53 -4.64 -12.00
C GLU A 273 18.83 -3.82 -13.08
N ILE A 274 18.09 -2.79 -12.64
CA ILE A 274 17.24 -1.97 -13.50
C ILE A 274 17.61 -0.50 -13.34
N ARG A 275 17.84 0.19 -14.45
CA ARG A 275 18.17 1.62 -14.46
C ARG A 275 16.93 2.51 -14.54
N ALA A 276 17.01 3.68 -13.92
CA ALA A 276 16.02 4.74 -13.99
C ALA A 276 16.65 5.99 -14.61
N SER A 277 16.12 6.48 -15.73
CA SER A 277 16.70 7.66 -16.40
C SER A 277 16.24 8.99 -15.80
N LYS A 278 14.99 9.09 -15.35
CA LYS A 278 14.42 10.32 -14.78
C LYS A 278 14.27 10.27 -13.26
N GLY A 279 13.82 9.14 -12.70
CA GLY A 279 13.73 9.04 -11.24
C GLY A 279 13.13 7.76 -10.69
N ILE A 280 13.31 7.60 -9.37
CA ILE A 280 12.76 6.47 -8.61
C ILE A 280 11.88 7.02 -7.50
N PHE A 281 10.63 6.56 -7.44
CA PHE A 281 9.70 6.82 -6.35
C PHE A 281 9.69 5.61 -5.43
N CYS A 282 9.95 5.81 -4.14
CA CYS A 282 9.89 4.76 -3.11
C CYS A 282 8.77 5.03 -2.09
N PRO A 283 7.48 5.04 -2.50
CA PRO A 283 6.34 5.20 -1.60
C PRO A 283 6.04 3.92 -0.82
N ARG A 284 7.08 3.27 -0.27
CA ARG A 284 6.92 2.17 0.66
C ARG A 284 6.38 2.70 1.99
N GLU A 285 5.78 1.81 2.77
CA GLU A 285 5.33 2.17 4.11
C GLU A 285 6.56 2.38 5.04
N LEU A 286 6.39 3.24 6.05
CA LEU A 286 7.46 3.91 6.81
C LEU A 286 8.65 3.01 7.24
N TRP A 287 8.38 1.76 7.59
CA TRP A 287 9.36 0.81 8.11
C TRP A 287 10.20 0.18 7.01
N GLU A 288 9.58 -0.10 5.88
CA GLU A 288 10.27 -0.61 4.70
C GLU A 288 11.14 0.47 4.07
N VAL A 289 10.67 1.72 4.05
CA VAL A 289 11.52 2.87 3.66
C VAL A 289 12.76 2.95 4.55
N ARG A 290 12.62 2.73 5.87
CA ARG A 290 13.74 2.75 6.80
C ARG A 290 14.75 1.65 6.57
N LYS A 291 14.30 0.39 6.47
CA LYS A 291 15.18 -0.75 6.16
C LYS A 291 15.91 -0.48 4.84
N PHE A 292 15.18 0.01 3.85
CA PHE A 292 15.70 0.33 2.53
C PHE A 292 16.74 1.47 2.54
N CYS A 293 16.48 2.57 3.24
CA CYS A 293 17.43 3.68 3.41
C CYS A 293 18.67 3.27 4.22
N CYS A 294 18.51 2.41 5.23
CA CYS A 294 19.65 1.88 6.00
C CYS A 294 20.57 1.01 5.12
N THR A 295 20.02 0.28 4.16
CA THR A 295 20.83 -0.47 3.18
C THR A 295 21.66 0.47 2.30
N VAL A 296 21.10 1.61 1.89
CA VAL A 296 21.80 2.65 1.12
C VAL A 296 22.98 3.24 1.92
N GLU A 297 22.81 3.51 3.22
CA GLU A 297 23.88 4.03 4.07
C GLU A 297 24.99 3.00 4.37
N SER A 298 24.67 1.71 4.44
CA SER A 298 25.65 0.67 4.78
C SER A 298 26.76 0.51 3.74
N VAL A 299 26.48 0.80 2.47
CA VAL A 299 27.46 0.73 1.37
C VAL A 299 28.51 1.84 1.46
N HIS A 300 28.19 2.96 2.12
CA HIS A 300 29.12 4.09 2.29
C HIS A 300 30.07 3.96 3.50
N ARG A 301 29.96 2.91 4.33
CA ARG A 301 30.79 2.79 5.55
C ARG A 301 32.19 2.20 5.35
N ASN A 302 32.59 1.84 4.13
CA ASN A 302 33.88 1.19 3.88
C ASN A 302 35.05 2.12 3.48
N THR A 303 34.89 3.45 3.55
CA THR A 303 35.97 4.41 3.36
C THR A 303 36.30 5.14 4.68
N SER A 304 37.34 4.60 5.32
CA SER A 304 38.21 5.11 6.39
C SER A 304 37.91 6.43 7.14
N LYS A 305 37.91 6.30 8.47
CA LYS A 305 38.56 7.15 9.50
C LYS A 305 38.20 8.65 9.60
N ARG A 306 37.64 8.97 10.78
CA ARG A 306 37.72 10.26 11.52
C ARG A 306 37.56 11.53 10.68
N LEU A 307 36.32 11.98 10.47
CA LEU A 307 35.96 13.39 10.44
C LEU A 307 34.45 13.51 10.71
N GLY A 308 34.06 14.58 11.39
CA GLY A 308 32.80 14.74 12.13
C GLY A 308 31.51 14.47 11.35
N PHE A 309 30.46 14.20 12.13
CA PHE A 309 29.06 14.14 11.73
C PHE A 309 28.72 15.10 10.58
N LEU A 310 28.59 14.55 9.38
CA LEU A 310 28.11 15.31 8.22
C LEU A 310 26.58 15.41 8.34
N TRP A 311 26.12 16.54 8.88
CA TRP A 311 24.73 16.95 8.84
C TRP A 311 24.31 17.16 7.37
N PHE A 312 23.29 16.43 6.90
CA PHE A 312 22.60 16.81 5.67
C PHE A 312 21.85 18.12 5.91
N ARG A 313 22.50 19.22 5.55
CA ARG A 313 21.97 20.58 5.60
C ARG A 313 21.15 20.83 4.34
N ILE A 314 19.83 20.62 4.40
CA ILE A 314 18.90 20.98 3.32
C ILE A 314 18.44 22.42 3.61
N TYR A 315 18.96 23.37 2.85
CA TYR A 315 18.62 24.81 2.95
C TYR A 315 17.49 25.19 1.98
N PRO A 316 16.84 26.36 2.20
CA PRO A 316 15.42 26.59 1.94
C PRO A 316 15.22 27.26 0.57
N TRP A 317 13.96 27.53 0.22
CA TRP A 317 13.44 28.54 -0.71
C TRP A 317 12.30 27.95 -1.55
N VAL A 318 11.07 28.28 -1.14
CA VAL A 318 9.85 28.10 -1.93
C VAL A 318 9.75 29.27 -2.90
N ARG A 319 9.63 29.00 -4.20
CA ARG A 319 8.89 29.87 -5.11
C ARG A 319 8.05 29.04 -6.07
N THR A 320 6.73 29.23 -5.96
CA THR A 320 5.71 29.05 -7.02
C THR A 320 5.63 27.69 -7.73
N PHE A 321 4.61 26.90 -7.37
CA PHE A 321 4.08 25.83 -8.21
C PHE A 321 3.44 26.43 -9.48
N ARG A 322 4.16 26.35 -10.61
CA ARG A 322 3.58 26.27 -11.96
C ARG A 322 3.98 24.91 -12.51
N ILE A 323 3.01 24.11 -12.96
CA ILE A 323 3.25 22.83 -13.61
C ILE A 323 3.77 23.11 -15.03
N THR A 324 5.06 23.41 -15.12
CA THR A 324 5.84 23.42 -16.37
C THR A 324 7.29 23.16 -15.95
N SER A 325 7.80 21.97 -16.30
CA SER A 325 9.10 21.36 -15.92
C SER A 325 9.19 20.80 -14.49
N LEU A 326 9.26 19.46 -14.40
CA LEU A 326 9.56 18.71 -13.18
C LEU A 326 11.09 18.70 -12.99
N PRO A 327 11.66 19.14 -11.85
CA PRO A 327 13.05 18.84 -11.51
C PRO A 327 13.18 17.37 -11.07
N GLU A 328 14.26 16.75 -11.52
CA GLU A 328 14.58 15.31 -11.44
C GLU A 328 14.98 14.78 -10.04
N TRP A 329 14.19 14.83 -8.96
CA TRP A 329 14.72 14.33 -7.67
C TRP A 329 13.76 13.54 -6.79
N ILE A 330 14.37 12.61 -6.03
CA ILE A 330 13.78 11.61 -5.14
C ILE A 330 12.90 12.29 -4.08
N TYR A 331 11.62 11.91 -4.00
CA TYR A 331 10.69 12.43 -3.00
C TYR A 331 10.58 11.46 -1.81
N PHE A 332 11.16 11.84 -0.67
CA PHE A 332 10.88 11.20 0.62
C PHE A 332 9.89 12.06 1.42
N CYS A 333 8.80 11.47 1.87
CA CYS A 333 7.85 12.13 2.77
C CYS A 333 8.13 11.64 4.21
N GLY A 334 8.77 12.46 5.05
CA GLY A 334 8.98 12.13 6.47
C GLY A 334 9.87 13.14 7.19
N ARG A 335 9.33 13.81 8.22
CA ARG A 335 9.90 15.02 8.84
C ARG A 335 10.61 14.83 10.19
N ARG A 336 10.84 13.60 10.67
CA ARG A 336 11.47 13.38 12.00
C ARG A 336 12.48 12.23 12.00
N SER A 337 13.69 12.56 12.42
CA SER A 337 14.74 11.61 12.82
C SER A 337 14.38 10.97 14.16
N PHE A 338 13.85 9.75 14.12
CA PHE A 338 13.80 8.88 15.29
C PHE A 338 14.98 7.90 15.25
N PRO A 339 15.52 7.42 16.38
CA PRO A 339 16.55 6.37 16.37
C PRO A 339 16.06 5.10 15.62
N CYS A 340 17.00 4.32 15.06
CA CYS A 340 16.72 3.03 14.43
C CYS A 340 16.12 2.07 15.46
N ALA A 341 14.82 1.84 15.43
CA ALA A 341 14.21 0.71 16.12
C ALA A 341 14.54 -0.55 15.32
N ARG A 342 15.18 -1.53 15.96
CA ARG A 342 15.35 -2.87 15.38
C ARG A 342 14.01 -3.61 15.53
N MET A 343 13.60 -4.28 14.47
CA MET A 343 12.49 -5.23 14.45
C MET A 343 13.02 -6.45 13.69
N THR A 344 12.80 -7.64 14.26
CA THR A 344 13.25 -8.93 13.70
C THR A 344 12.22 -9.47 12.73
#